data_AF-A0A2D6A0T5-F1
#
_entry.id   AF-A0A2D6A0T5-F1
#
_cell.length_a   1.000
_cell.length_b   1.000
_cell.length_c   1.000
_cell.angle_alpha   90.00
_cell.angle_beta   90.00
_cell.angle_gamma   90.00
#
_symmetry.space_group_name_H-M   'P 1'
#
loop_
_entity.id
_entity.type
_entity.pdbx_description
1 polymer ?
#
loop_
_entity_poly.entity_id
_entity_poly.type
_entity_poly.pdbx_seq_one_letter_code
_entity_poly.pdbx_strand_id
1 'polypeptide(L)'
;MKKSLLVGLGLSFMLASVSAQAQRQARLQDQVQRKSERLANRINNNINQFSVQELRDLNELLTTALQVVRDSNDDGRPGPGPRPNPPGRRNNYQATCHIDDDRDFTYGQQIIGTLSSPSVDGLLADCAAFATNSYGARGSYGLKDLKALNMDRTDMKAECHIDDDRDFTAGQFVVGEVVGQDTRQLVAQCEAVGNATFRSQASSGLLRLNDGLNAPRGYVSGQCHIDDDRDFTPGQTVVGLIWSSNVQDLIDQCAHIAQSVYNGRGSSGVQNIR
;
A
#
# COMPACT_ATOMS: atom_id res chain seq x y z
N MET A 1 -30.58 -65.02 -13.74
CA MET A 1 -30.61 -63.88 -14.69
C MET A 1 -31.64 -62.89 -14.16
N LYS A 2 -31.43 -61.60 -13.86
CA LYS A 2 -30.33 -60.64 -14.00
C LYS A 2 -30.45 -59.65 -12.82
N LYS A 3 -29.31 -59.17 -12.31
CA LYS A 3 -29.16 -58.01 -11.43
C LYS A 3 -29.34 -56.70 -12.22
N SER A 4 -29.44 -55.59 -11.47
CA SER A 4 -29.11 -54.20 -11.84
C SER A 4 -30.28 -53.31 -12.27
N LEU A 5 -30.38 -52.02 -11.90
CA LEU A 5 -29.72 -51.18 -10.89
C LEU A 5 -30.51 -49.85 -10.86
N LEU A 6 -30.70 -49.28 -9.67
CA LEU A 6 -31.01 -47.86 -9.48
C LEU A 6 -29.81 -46.99 -9.87
N VAL A 7 -29.96 -46.06 -10.82
CA VAL A 7 -29.12 -44.86 -11.04
C VAL A 7 -29.99 -43.90 -11.87
N GLY A 8 -30.18 -42.60 -11.61
CA GLY A 8 -29.71 -41.71 -10.57
C GLY A 8 -30.41 -40.36 -10.79
N LEU A 9 -31.14 -39.88 -9.78
CA LEU A 9 -31.58 -38.49 -9.66
C LEU A 9 -30.35 -37.67 -9.26
N GLY A 10 -29.86 -36.82 -10.16
CA GLY A 10 -28.64 -36.06 -9.87
C GLY A 10 -28.19 -35.16 -11.00
N LEU A 11 -29.10 -34.40 -11.61
CA LEU A 11 -28.75 -33.44 -12.67
C LEU A 11 -29.61 -32.19 -12.59
N SER A 12 -29.56 -31.42 -11.49
CA SER A 12 -30.30 -30.14 -11.41
C SER A 12 -29.71 -29.05 -10.48
N PHE A 13 -28.53 -29.21 -9.88
CA PHE A 13 -27.99 -28.19 -8.94
C PHE A 13 -26.74 -27.42 -9.43
N MET A 14 -26.34 -27.55 -10.69
CA MET A 14 -25.14 -26.87 -11.23
C MET A 14 -25.43 -25.77 -12.27
N LEU A 15 -26.68 -25.37 -12.49
CA LEU A 15 -27.05 -24.32 -13.47
C LEU A 15 -27.59 -23.01 -12.84
N ALA A 16 -27.68 -22.93 -11.51
CA ALA A 16 -28.22 -21.74 -10.84
C ALA A 16 -27.16 -20.70 -10.42
N SER A 17 -25.88 -21.08 -10.32
CA SER A 17 -24.81 -20.17 -9.88
C SER A 17 -24.20 -19.32 -10.99
N VAL A 18 -24.23 -19.80 -12.25
CA VAL A 18 -23.67 -19.07 -13.41
C VAL A 18 -24.59 -17.92 -13.86
N SER A 19 -25.90 -18.08 -13.73
CA SER A 19 -26.87 -17.05 -14.15
C SER A 19 -26.90 -15.82 -13.22
N ALA A 20 -26.67 -16.01 -11.91
CA ALA A 20 -26.65 -14.91 -10.94
C ALA A 20 -25.43 -13.99 -11.12
N GLN A 21 -24.28 -14.54 -11.48
CA GLN A 21 -23.05 -13.78 -11.71
C GLN A 21 -23.09 -13.03 -13.04
N ALA A 22 -23.60 -13.66 -14.10
CA ALA A 22 -23.83 -13.02 -15.39
C ALA A 22 -24.87 -11.88 -15.32
N GLN A 23 -25.95 -12.06 -14.55
CA GLN A 23 -26.95 -11.01 -14.34
C GLN A 23 -26.41 -9.82 -13.52
N ARG A 24 -25.52 -10.06 -12.55
CA ARG A 24 -24.84 -8.97 -11.82
C ARG A 24 -23.91 -8.16 -12.72
N GLN A 25 -23.14 -8.83 -13.58
CA GLN A 25 -22.26 -8.15 -14.54
C GLN A 25 -23.05 -7.30 -15.55
N ALA A 26 -24.14 -7.84 -16.11
CA ALA A 26 -24.98 -7.10 -17.05
C ALA A 26 -25.62 -5.85 -16.42
N ARG A 27 -26.07 -5.94 -15.16
CA ARG A 27 -26.63 -4.79 -14.43
C ARG A 27 -25.58 -3.73 -14.12
N LEU A 28 -24.37 -4.14 -13.77
CA LEU A 28 -23.26 -3.21 -13.51
C LEU A 28 -22.80 -2.52 -14.81
N GLN A 29 -22.71 -3.25 -15.92
CA GLN A 29 -22.40 -2.67 -17.22
C GLN A 29 -23.45 -1.65 -17.67
N ASP A 30 -24.74 -1.97 -17.53
CA ASP A 30 -25.84 -1.04 -17.84
C ASP A 30 -25.81 0.20 -16.93
N GLN A 31 -25.45 0.06 -15.64
CA GLN A 31 -25.29 1.20 -14.73
C GLN A 31 -24.10 2.09 -15.10
N VAL A 32 -22.95 1.49 -15.44
CA VAL A 32 -21.75 2.23 -15.88
C VAL A 32 -22.04 2.96 -17.18
N GLN A 33 -22.69 2.31 -18.14
CA GLN A 33 -23.01 2.90 -19.45
C GLN A 33 -24.00 4.05 -19.35
N ARG A 34 -25.07 3.91 -18.55
CA ARG A 34 -26.02 5.02 -18.34
C ARG A 34 -25.40 6.21 -17.62
N LYS A 35 -24.46 5.96 -16.69
CA LYS A 35 -23.75 7.04 -16.00
C LYS A 35 -22.73 7.72 -16.92
N SER A 36 -22.03 6.97 -17.77
CA SER A 36 -21.11 7.54 -18.76
C SER A 36 -21.83 8.37 -19.83
N GLU A 37 -23.00 7.93 -20.30
CA GLU A 37 -23.83 8.70 -21.25
C GLU A 37 -24.39 9.98 -20.62
N ARG A 38 -24.84 9.92 -19.36
CA ARG A 38 -25.25 11.13 -18.61
C ARG A 38 -24.10 12.10 -18.41
N LEU A 39 -22.89 11.58 -18.20
CA LEU A 39 -21.68 12.38 -18.05
C LEU A 39 -21.29 13.04 -19.37
N ALA A 40 -21.26 12.28 -20.48
CA ALA A 40 -20.97 12.79 -21.81
C ALA A 40 -21.97 13.89 -22.22
N ASN A 41 -23.26 13.69 -21.95
CA ASN A 41 -24.29 14.69 -22.21
C ASN A 41 -24.20 15.92 -21.29
N ARG A 42 -23.59 15.81 -20.10
CA ARG A 42 -23.36 16.97 -19.21
C ARG A 42 -22.08 17.72 -19.56
N ILE A 43 -20.99 17.03 -19.91
CA ILE A 43 -19.75 17.64 -20.41
C ILE A 43 -20.05 18.48 -21.65
N ASN A 44 -20.91 17.99 -22.54
CA ASN A 44 -21.29 18.72 -23.75
C ASN A 44 -22.19 19.95 -23.47
N ASN A 45 -22.84 20.00 -22.31
CA ASN A 45 -23.83 21.04 -21.98
C ASN A 45 -23.35 22.04 -20.91
N ASN A 46 -22.34 21.75 -20.08
CA ASN A 46 -21.80 22.64 -19.06
C ASN A 46 -20.36 22.27 -18.69
N ILE A 47 -19.38 22.90 -19.33
CA ILE A 47 -17.94 22.65 -19.11
C ILE A 47 -17.44 23.18 -17.74
N ASN A 48 -18.16 24.09 -17.08
CA ASN A 48 -17.63 24.86 -15.95
C ASN A 48 -18.14 24.49 -14.55
N GLN A 49 -18.89 23.40 -14.35
CA GLN A 49 -19.38 23.02 -13.02
C GLN A 49 -19.45 21.51 -12.80
N PHE A 50 -18.30 20.84 -12.83
CA PHE A 50 -18.21 19.52 -12.20
C PHE A 50 -17.94 19.68 -10.71
N SER A 51 -18.86 19.19 -9.88
CA SER A 51 -18.65 19.17 -8.44
C SER A 51 -17.66 18.07 -8.06
N VAL A 52 -16.76 18.36 -7.11
CA VAL A 52 -15.76 17.39 -6.58
C VAL A 52 -16.44 16.11 -6.07
N GLN A 53 -17.69 16.22 -5.62
CA GLN A 53 -18.50 15.09 -5.15
C GLN A 53 -18.85 14.11 -6.29
N GLU A 54 -19.20 14.62 -7.48
CA GLU A 54 -19.56 13.77 -8.63
C GLU A 54 -18.34 13.05 -9.22
N LEU A 55 -17.14 13.64 -9.13
CA LEU A 55 -15.89 12.98 -9.51
C LEU A 55 -15.52 11.84 -8.53
N ARG A 56 -15.80 12.03 -7.23
CA ARG A 56 -15.62 10.97 -6.21
C ARG A 56 -16.58 9.80 -6.46
N ASP A 57 -17.85 10.08 -6.69
CA ASP A 57 -18.85 9.06 -6.99
C ASP A 57 -18.53 8.28 -8.28
N LEU A 58 -17.87 8.93 -9.25
CA LEU A 58 -17.41 8.30 -10.48
C LEU A 58 -16.21 7.38 -10.24
N ASN A 59 -15.24 7.85 -9.45
CA ASN A 59 -14.03 7.09 -9.13
C ASN A 59 -14.36 5.81 -8.32
N GLU A 60 -15.28 5.91 -7.37
CA GLU A 60 -15.76 4.76 -6.59
C GLU A 60 -16.43 3.70 -7.47
N LEU A 61 -17.19 4.14 -8.47
CA LEU A 61 -17.88 3.25 -9.42
C LEU A 61 -16.92 2.58 -10.42
N LEU A 62 -15.92 3.32 -10.90
CA LEU A 62 -14.87 2.80 -11.78
C LEU A 62 -13.98 1.78 -11.05
N THR A 63 -13.61 2.07 -9.81
CA THR A 63 -12.84 1.15 -8.96
C THR A 63 -13.62 -0.15 -8.72
N THR A 64 -14.91 -0.04 -8.42
CA THR A 64 -15.79 -1.21 -8.23
C THR A 64 -15.93 -2.02 -9.54
N ALA A 65 -16.05 -1.36 -10.69
CA ALA A 65 -16.15 -2.03 -11.99
C ALA A 65 -14.84 -2.74 -12.39
N LEU A 66 -13.68 -2.13 -12.14
CA LEU A 66 -12.36 -2.72 -12.40
C LEU A 66 -12.10 -3.94 -11.52
N GLN A 67 -12.51 -3.91 -10.26
CA GLN A 67 -12.42 -5.05 -9.34
C GLN A 67 -13.22 -6.26 -9.89
N VAL A 68 -14.44 -6.02 -10.38
CA VAL A 68 -15.31 -7.08 -10.96
C VAL A 68 -14.74 -7.65 -12.26
N VAL A 69 -14.12 -6.83 -13.11
CA VAL A 69 -13.46 -7.30 -14.34
C VAL A 69 -12.20 -8.12 -14.02
N ARG A 70 -11.41 -7.70 -13.03
CA ARG A 70 -10.20 -8.41 -12.60
C ARG A 70 -10.52 -9.80 -12.02
N ASP A 71 -11.59 -9.91 -11.25
CA ASP A 71 -12.06 -11.18 -10.68
C ASP A 71 -12.67 -12.14 -11.73
N SER A 72 -12.89 -11.66 -12.97
CA SER A 72 -13.50 -12.44 -14.06
C SER A 72 -12.48 -13.01 -15.07
N ASN A 73 -11.20 -12.64 -14.96
CA ASN A 73 -10.15 -13.00 -15.93
C ASN A 73 -9.16 -14.06 -15.42
N ASP A 74 -9.38 -14.67 -14.25
CA ASP A 74 -8.45 -15.62 -13.65
C ASP A 74 -8.75 -17.08 -14.06
N ASP A 75 -8.55 -17.40 -15.34
CA ASP A 75 -8.58 -18.76 -15.88
C ASP A 75 -7.19 -19.42 -15.76
N GLY A 76 -6.98 -20.08 -14.62
CA GLY A 76 -6.16 -21.28 -14.35
C GLY A 76 -4.90 -21.60 -15.17
N ARG A 77 -3.74 -21.50 -14.51
CA ARG A 77 -2.62 -22.47 -14.59
C ARG A 77 -1.85 -22.53 -13.25
N PRO A 78 -1.61 -23.72 -12.64
CA PRO A 78 -0.95 -23.83 -11.35
C PRO A 78 0.58 -23.89 -11.51
N GLY A 79 1.25 -22.76 -11.29
CA GLY A 79 2.61 -22.79 -10.75
C GLY A 79 2.54 -22.94 -9.22
N PRO A 80 3.58 -23.45 -8.55
CA PRO A 80 3.67 -23.37 -7.10
C PRO A 80 3.94 -21.90 -6.74
N GLY A 81 2.88 -21.11 -6.75
CA GLY A 81 2.89 -19.72 -6.35
C GLY A 81 2.92 -19.56 -4.83
N PRO A 82 3.27 -18.36 -4.34
CA PRO A 82 3.21 -18.03 -2.93
C PRO A 82 1.83 -18.36 -2.38
N ARG A 83 1.78 -18.87 -1.14
CA ARG A 83 0.52 -19.18 -0.45
C ARG A 83 -0.44 -17.99 -0.58
N PRO A 84 -1.73 -18.23 -0.90
CA PRO A 84 -2.73 -17.17 -0.89
C PRO A 84 -2.74 -16.53 0.49
N ASN A 85 -2.58 -15.21 0.55
CA ASN A 85 -2.89 -14.48 1.76
C ASN A 85 -4.35 -14.81 2.14
N PRO A 86 -4.65 -15.09 3.42
CA PRO A 86 -6.03 -15.17 3.87
C PRO A 86 -6.75 -13.87 3.49
N PRO A 87 -8.09 -13.84 3.35
CA PRO A 87 -8.84 -12.61 3.15
C PRO A 87 -8.77 -11.78 4.45
N GLY A 88 -7.61 -11.19 4.71
CA GLY A 88 -7.35 -10.24 5.76
C GLY A 88 -8.00 -8.92 5.39
N ARG A 89 -8.54 -8.25 6.40
CA ARG A 89 -8.96 -6.85 6.27
C ARG A 89 -7.79 -6.08 5.64
N ARG A 90 -8.00 -5.49 4.47
CA ARG A 90 -6.97 -4.68 3.83
C ARG A 90 -6.75 -3.46 4.72
N ASN A 91 -5.51 -3.23 5.12
CA ASN A 91 -5.12 -1.96 5.73
C ASN A 91 -5.57 -0.84 4.77
N ASN A 92 -6.20 0.19 5.30
CA ASN A 92 -6.53 1.37 4.53
C ASN A 92 -5.54 2.44 4.89
N TYR A 93 -5.11 3.24 3.94
CA TYR A 93 -4.22 4.37 4.16
C TYR A 93 -4.95 5.66 3.85
N GLN A 94 -4.54 6.70 4.56
CA GLN A 94 -4.94 8.06 4.31
C GLN A 94 -3.70 8.95 4.29
N ALA A 95 -3.57 9.84 3.31
CA ALA A 95 -2.46 10.79 3.24
C ALA A 95 -2.89 12.09 2.56
N THR A 96 -2.20 13.18 2.87
CA THR A 96 -2.27 14.44 2.14
C THR A 96 -1.42 14.33 0.88
N CYS A 97 -2.03 14.56 -0.29
CA CYS A 97 -1.33 14.63 -1.56
C CYS A 97 -0.87 16.07 -1.84
N HIS A 98 0.43 16.20 -2.04
CA HIS A 98 1.10 17.43 -2.46
C HIS A 98 1.53 17.28 -3.91
N ILE A 99 1.35 18.34 -4.70
CA ILE A 99 1.82 18.39 -6.09
C ILE A 99 2.59 19.67 -6.34
N ASP A 100 3.46 19.63 -7.32
CA ASP A 100 4.30 20.74 -7.75
C ASP A 100 4.34 20.83 -9.29
N ASP A 101 4.54 22.03 -9.85
CA ASP A 101 4.48 22.29 -11.29
C ASP A 101 5.82 22.12 -12.02
N ASP A 102 6.88 21.90 -11.25
CA ASP A 102 8.22 21.57 -11.73
C ASP A 102 8.68 20.16 -11.28
N ARG A 103 9.87 19.79 -11.76
CA ARG A 103 10.44 18.46 -11.55
C ARG A 103 11.10 18.31 -10.18
N ASP A 104 11.42 19.43 -9.52
CA ASP A 104 12.21 19.50 -8.31
C ASP A 104 11.23 19.71 -7.16
N PHE A 105 10.53 18.62 -6.82
CA PHE A 105 9.40 18.65 -5.90
C PHE A 105 9.74 19.36 -4.58
N THR A 106 8.90 20.31 -4.19
CA THR A 106 8.99 20.96 -2.89
C THR A 106 7.68 20.85 -2.10
N TYR A 107 7.80 20.43 -0.84
CA TYR A 107 6.67 20.46 0.08
C TYR A 107 6.30 21.91 0.41
N GLY A 108 5.23 22.43 -0.19
CA GLY A 108 4.69 23.75 0.17
C GLY A 108 3.89 24.46 -0.91
N GLN A 109 3.98 24.01 -2.17
CA GLN A 109 3.34 24.69 -3.29
C GLN A 109 1.83 24.45 -3.35
N GLN A 110 1.39 23.22 -3.63
CA GLN A 110 -0.03 22.90 -3.73
C GLN A 110 -0.41 21.63 -2.96
N ILE A 111 -1.50 21.74 -2.21
CA ILE A 111 -2.15 20.64 -1.51
C ILE A 111 -3.46 20.31 -2.23
N ILE A 112 -3.57 19.12 -2.81
CA ILE A 112 -4.81 18.65 -3.44
C ILE A 112 -5.84 18.27 -2.38
N GLY A 113 -5.35 17.75 -1.24
CA GLY A 113 -6.14 17.33 -0.10
C GLY A 113 -5.83 15.90 0.28
N THR A 114 -6.74 15.33 1.09
CA THR A 114 -6.55 14.00 1.66
C THR A 114 -7.09 12.91 0.74
N LEU A 115 -6.23 11.97 0.37
CA LEU A 115 -6.53 10.76 -0.39
C LEU A 115 -6.68 9.56 0.54
N SER A 116 -7.44 8.55 0.11
CA SER A 116 -7.60 7.29 0.83
C SER A 116 -7.47 6.11 -0.13
N SER A 117 -6.70 5.08 0.23
CA SER A 117 -6.49 3.90 -0.62
C SER A 117 -6.15 2.65 0.21
N PRO A 118 -6.42 1.42 -0.26
CA PRO A 118 -6.01 0.20 0.44
C PRO A 118 -4.50 -0.07 0.46
N SER A 119 -3.68 0.76 -0.20
CA SER A 119 -2.23 0.64 -0.20
C SER A 119 -1.54 2.00 -0.41
N VAL A 120 -0.28 2.09 0.03
CA VAL A 120 0.58 3.25 -0.25
C VAL A 120 0.75 3.45 -1.76
N ASP A 121 0.98 2.37 -2.53
CA ASP A 121 1.07 2.45 -4.00
C ASP A 121 -0.18 3.04 -4.65
N GLY A 122 -1.37 2.73 -4.11
CA GLY A 122 -2.62 3.31 -4.59
C GLY A 122 -2.71 4.81 -4.31
N LEU A 123 -2.30 5.27 -3.12
CA LEU A 123 -2.20 6.70 -2.82
C LEU A 123 -1.21 7.41 -3.74
N LEU A 124 -0.06 6.79 -4.00
CA LEU A 124 0.96 7.33 -4.90
C LEU A 124 0.45 7.44 -6.33
N ALA A 125 -0.22 6.40 -6.84
CA ALA A 125 -0.81 6.40 -8.18
C ALA A 125 -1.89 7.48 -8.34
N ASP A 126 -2.76 7.64 -7.34
CA ASP A 126 -3.78 8.69 -7.35
C ASP A 126 -3.14 10.09 -7.32
N CYS A 127 -2.14 10.30 -6.46
CA CYS A 127 -1.44 11.58 -6.37
C CYS A 127 -0.66 11.92 -7.66
N ALA A 128 -0.03 10.93 -8.28
CA ALA A 128 0.62 11.06 -9.59
C ALA A 128 -0.37 11.47 -10.69
N ALA A 129 -1.57 10.88 -10.68
CA ALA A 129 -2.63 11.24 -11.62
C ALA A 129 -3.06 12.70 -11.45
N PHE A 130 -3.19 13.19 -10.21
CA PHE A 130 -3.47 14.61 -9.96
C PHE A 130 -2.36 15.52 -10.51
N ALA A 131 -1.09 15.25 -10.19
CA ALA A 131 0.03 16.06 -10.70
C ALA A 131 0.09 16.06 -12.24
N THR A 132 -0.12 14.90 -12.86
CA THR A 132 -0.14 14.78 -14.32
C THR A 132 -1.30 15.55 -14.94
N ASN A 133 -2.48 15.52 -14.33
CA ASN A 133 -3.65 16.26 -14.83
C ASN A 133 -3.52 17.77 -14.64
N SER A 134 -2.84 18.23 -13.59
CA SER A 134 -2.62 19.65 -13.30
C SER A 134 -1.49 20.25 -14.13
N TYR A 135 -0.36 19.54 -14.28
CA TYR A 135 0.90 20.09 -14.79
C TYR A 135 1.53 19.28 -15.93
N GLY A 136 0.87 18.21 -16.38
CA GLY A 136 1.38 17.33 -17.44
C GLY A 136 2.68 16.64 -17.04
N ALA A 137 3.57 16.43 -18.02
CA ALA A 137 4.85 15.72 -17.82
C ALA A 137 5.87 16.47 -16.93
N ARG A 138 5.58 17.69 -16.50
CA ARG A 138 6.42 18.46 -15.58
C ARG A 138 6.00 18.29 -14.13
N GLY A 139 4.78 17.85 -13.87
CA GLY A 139 4.27 17.71 -12.52
C GLY A 139 5.08 16.72 -11.69
N SER A 140 5.34 17.09 -10.45
CA SER A 140 5.87 16.20 -9.42
C SER A 140 4.89 16.11 -8.25
N TYR A 141 5.08 15.12 -7.38
CA TYR A 141 4.12 14.81 -6.33
C TYR A 141 4.80 14.12 -5.14
N GLY A 142 4.18 14.26 -3.97
CA GLY A 142 4.62 13.62 -2.73
C GLY A 142 3.46 13.42 -1.77
N LEU A 143 3.62 12.46 -0.86
CA LEU A 143 2.66 12.23 0.22
C LEU A 143 3.16 12.85 1.52
N LYS A 144 2.22 13.31 2.36
CA LYS A 144 2.47 13.76 3.74
C LYS A 144 1.31 13.34 4.64
N ASP A 145 1.51 13.37 5.94
CA ASP A 145 0.52 12.97 6.95
C ASP A 145 -0.06 11.57 6.69
N LEU A 146 0.78 10.66 6.21
CA LEU A 146 0.41 9.27 5.92
C LEU A 146 -0.05 8.60 7.23
N LYS A 147 -1.21 7.97 7.19
CA LYS A 147 -1.84 7.30 8.33
C LYS A 147 -2.36 5.94 7.90
N ALA A 148 -1.99 4.91 8.65
CA ALA A 148 -2.59 3.60 8.53
C ALA A 148 -3.89 3.53 9.33
N LEU A 149 -4.96 3.16 8.64
CA LEU A 149 -6.30 2.94 9.16
C LEU A 149 -6.56 1.42 9.20
N ASN A 150 -7.00 0.93 10.35
CA ASN A 150 -7.38 -0.48 10.56
C ASN A 150 -6.24 -1.50 10.48
N MET A 151 -5.08 -1.17 11.07
CA MET A 151 -3.95 -2.08 11.25
C MET A 151 -4.36 -3.40 11.96
N ASP A 152 -3.86 -4.55 11.48
CA ASP A 152 -3.98 -5.81 12.20
C ASP A 152 -3.12 -5.77 13.48
N ARG A 153 -3.53 -6.50 14.53
CA ARG A 153 -2.73 -6.61 15.76
C ARG A 153 -1.39 -7.29 15.54
N THR A 154 -1.24 -8.11 14.50
CA THR A 154 0.03 -8.77 14.18
C THR A 154 0.94 -7.93 13.29
N ASP A 155 0.40 -6.89 12.65
CA ASP A 155 1.16 -6.02 11.77
C ASP A 155 2.09 -5.11 12.58
N MET A 156 3.26 -4.85 12.03
CA MET A 156 4.17 -3.82 12.50
C MET A 156 3.78 -2.46 11.95
N LYS A 157 4.15 -1.41 12.69
CA LYS A 157 4.01 -0.01 12.32
C LYS A 157 5.33 0.72 12.47
N ALA A 158 5.65 1.62 11.55
CA ALA A 158 6.80 2.53 11.66
C ALA A 158 6.44 3.94 11.18
N GLU A 159 7.17 4.93 11.68
CA GLU A 159 7.24 6.26 11.08
C GLU A 159 8.20 6.20 9.88
N CYS A 160 7.72 6.58 8.71
CA CYS A 160 8.49 6.66 7.48
C CYS A 160 9.09 8.06 7.33
N HIS A 161 10.40 8.09 7.17
CA HIS A 161 11.19 9.27 6.90
C HIS A 161 11.79 9.15 5.50
N ILE A 162 11.79 10.25 4.76
CA ILE A 162 12.44 10.33 3.46
C ILE A 162 13.41 11.51 3.46
N ASP A 163 14.38 11.44 2.57
CA ASP A 163 15.39 12.46 2.33
C ASP A 163 15.46 12.76 0.83
N ASP A 164 15.79 13.99 0.47
CA ASP A 164 15.97 14.43 -0.92
C ASP A 164 17.36 14.13 -1.47
N ASP A 165 18.27 13.64 -0.63
CA ASP A 165 19.57 13.12 -1.03
C ASP A 165 19.81 11.65 -0.65
N ARG A 166 20.98 11.13 -1.05
CA ARG A 166 21.34 9.71 -0.92
C ARG A 166 21.77 9.32 0.49
N ASP A 167 22.11 10.30 1.32
CA ASP A 167 22.66 10.12 2.65
C ASP A 167 21.54 10.39 3.66
N PHE A 168 20.85 9.32 4.06
CA PHE A 168 19.67 9.43 4.91
C PHE A 168 19.93 10.23 6.19
N THR A 169 19.23 11.35 6.34
CA THR A 169 19.18 12.16 7.56
C THR A 169 17.83 12.01 8.23
N ALA A 170 17.84 11.40 9.41
CA ALA A 170 16.63 11.22 10.22
C ALA A 170 15.90 12.56 10.47
N GLY A 171 14.62 12.62 10.10
CA GLY A 171 13.75 13.76 10.38
C GLY A 171 13.77 14.89 9.35
N GLN A 172 14.50 14.76 8.23
CA GLN A 172 14.49 15.75 7.15
C GLN A 172 13.06 15.94 6.59
N PHE A 173 12.42 14.85 6.16
CA PHE A 173 10.99 14.82 5.86
C PHE A 173 10.31 13.63 6.55
N VAL A 174 9.36 13.94 7.44
CA VAL A 174 8.50 12.94 8.09
C VAL A 174 7.22 12.77 7.27
N VAL A 175 7.05 11.61 6.65
CA VAL A 175 5.89 11.31 5.79
C VAL A 175 4.68 10.91 6.62
N GLY A 176 4.88 10.06 7.64
CA GLY A 176 3.83 9.50 8.47
C GLY A 176 4.00 8.00 8.70
N GLU A 177 2.91 7.28 8.95
CA GLU A 177 2.92 5.89 9.40
C GLU A 177 2.72 4.89 8.26
N VAL A 178 3.61 3.89 8.18
CA VAL A 178 3.47 2.70 7.31
C VAL A 178 3.19 1.45 8.17
N VAL A 179 2.39 0.52 7.64
CA VAL A 179 2.10 -0.77 8.29
C VAL A 179 2.36 -1.97 7.38
N GLY A 180 2.75 -3.10 7.96
CA GLY A 180 3.16 -4.28 7.21
C GLY A 180 3.42 -5.46 8.12
N GLN A 181 3.45 -6.66 7.54
CA GLN A 181 3.64 -7.89 8.31
C GLN A 181 5.08 -8.06 8.83
N ASP A 182 6.03 -7.42 8.17
CA ASP A 182 7.44 -7.43 8.50
C ASP A 182 8.11 -6.10 8.11
N THR A 183 9.34 -5.93 8.56
CA THR A 183 10.14 -4.73 8.26
C THR A 183 10.47 -4.55 6.78
N ARG A 184 10.51 -5.62 5.96
CA ARG A 184 10.78 -5.51 4.52
C ARG A 184 9.62 -4.82 3.80
N GLN A 185 8.38 -5.16 4.16
CA GLN A 185 7.20 -4.49 3.63
C GLN A 185 7.15 -3.02 4.03
N LEU A 186 7.54 -2.68 5.27
CA LEU A 186 7.60 -1.30 5.73
C LEU A 186 8.66 -0.50 4.98
N VAL A 187 9.87 -1.06 4.82
CA VAL A 187 10.97 -0.46 4.06
C VAL A 187 10.53 -0.21 2.62
N ALA A 188 10.00 -1.23 1.93
CA ALA A 188 9.58 -1.10 0.54
C ALA A 188 8.50 -0.01 0.34
N GLN A 189 7.57 0.11 1.27
CA GLN A 189 6.55 1.17 1.24
C GLN A 189 7.19 2.56 1.43
N CYS A 190 8.13 2.71 2.36
CA CYS A 190 8.79 3.98 2.62
C CYS A 190 9.70 4.39 1.45
N GLU A 191 10.45 3.45 0.89
CA GLU A 191 11.26 3.64 -0.33
C GLU A 191 10.38 4.03 -1.53
N ALA A 192 9.18 3.43 -1.67
CA ALA A 192 8.26 3.82 -2.73
C ALA A 192 7.81 5.28 -2.61
N VAL A 193 7.56 5.76 -1.38
CA VAL A 193 7.23 7.17 -1.15
C VAL A 193 8.42 8.09 -1.45
N GLY A 194 9.62 7.74 -0.98
CA GLY A 194 10.84 8.51 -1.26
C GLY A 194 11.11 8.61 -2.75
N ASN A 195 11.10 7.47 -3.46
CA ASN A 195 11.30 7.42 -4.91
C ASN A 195 10.21 8.15 -5.70
N ALA A 196 8.96 8.14 -5.24
CA ALA A 196 7.92 8.92 -5.89
C ALA A 196 8.15 10.44 -5.75
N THR A 197 8.65 10.86 -4.59
CA THR A 197 8.81 12.27 -4.21
C THR A 197 10.09 12.87 -4.80
N PHE A 198 11.24 12.25 -4.56
CA PHE A 198 12.56 12.75 -4.95
C PHE A 198 13.28 11.87 -5.98
N ARG A 199 12.57 10.91 -6.59
CA ARG A 199 13.11 10.04 -7.66
C ARG A 199 14.34 9.27 -7.17
N SER A 200 15.30 9.04 -8.05
CA SER A 200 16.53 8.29 -7.78
C SER A 200 17.52 8.98 -6.85
N GLN A 201 17.22 10.19 -6.39
CA GLN A 201 18.05 10.90 -5.41
C GLN A 201 17.64 10.57 -3.98
N ALA A 202 16.41 10.08 -3.79
CA ALA A 202 15.84 9.83 -2.49
C ALA A 202 16.63 8.79 -1.69
N SER A 203 16.68 9.01 -0.38
CA SER A 203 16.90 7.96 0.61
C SER A 203 15.72 7.92 1.59
N SER A 204 15.60 6.82 2.34
CA SER A 204 14.47 6.63 3.25
C SER A 204 14.86 5.76 4.43
N GLY A 205 14.14 5.93 5.54
CA GLY A 205 14.37 5.17 6.76
C GLY A 205 13.11 5.03 7.59
N LEU A 206 13.08 3.96 8.36
CA LEU A 206 12.04 3.70 9.34
C LEU A 206 12.53 4.17 10.70
N LEU A 207 11.68 4.88 11.46
CA LEU A 207 11.91 5.17 12.87
C LEU A 207 10.66 4.83 13.68
N ARG A 208 10.80 4.84 15.01
CA ARG A 208 9.71 4.61 15.97
C ARG A 208 8.94 3.32 15.68
N LEU A 209 9.68 2.27 15.31
CA LEU A 209 9.12 0.94 15.05
C LEU A 209 8.33 0.48 16.28
N ASN A 210 7.04 0.23 16.05
CA ASN A 210 6.08 -0.25 17.03
C ASN A 210 6.07 0.54 18.35
N ASP A 211 6.33 1.84 18.27
CA ASP A 211 6.32 2.72 19.44
C ASP A 211 4.95 2.68 20.14
N GLY A 212 4.97 2.45 21.45
CA GLY A 212 3.76 2.25 22.27
C GLY A 212 3.00 0.94 22.05
N LEU A 213 3.48 0.02 21.20
CA LEU A 213 2.87 -1.28 20.96
C LEU A 213 3.59 -2.40 21.73
N ASN A 214 2.85 -3.46 22.04
CA ASN A 214 3.40 -4.69 22.59
C ASN A 214 3.43 -5.78 21.51
N ALA A 215 4.46 -6.62 21.55
CA ALA A 215 4.56 -7.76 20.66
C ALA A 215 3.33 -8.68 20.82
N PRO A 216 2.79 -9.22 19.71
CA PRO A 216 1.68 -10.16 19.77
C PRO A 216 2.06 -11.42 20.56
N ARG A 217 1.06 -12.07 21.16
CA ARG A 217 1.29 -13.32 21.91
C ARG A 217 1.90 -14.39 21.00
N GLY A 218 2.99 -15.00 21.46
CA GLY A 218 3.68 -16.08 20.75
C GLY A 218 4.78 -15.61 19.79
N TYR A 219 5.05 -14.31 19.74
CA TYR A 219 6.17 -13.73 19.01
C TYR A 219 7.34 -13.46 19.96
N VAL A 220 8.56 -13.59 19.44
CA VAL A 220 9.78 -13.09 20.05
C VAL A 220 9.91 -11.62 19.67
N SER A 221 10.36 -10.78 20.59
CA SER A 221 10.54 -9.35 20.34
C SER A 221 11.90 -8.85 20.78
N GLY A 222 12.36 -7.74 20.21
CA GLY A 222 13.62 -7.09 20.59
C GLY A 222 13.71 -5.66 20.07
N GLN A 223 14.57 -4.86 20.67
CA GLN A 223 14.86 -3.50 20.21
C GLN A 223 15.90 -3.56 19.10
N CYS A 224 15.56 -3.01 17.93
CA CYS A 224 16.49 -2.89 16.81
C CYS A 224 17.30 -1.60 16.92
N HIS A 225 18.60 -1.75 16.83
CA HIS A 225 19.58 -0.68 16.76
C HIS A 225 20.32 -0.77 15.43
N ILE A 226 20.56 0.37 14.80
CA ILE A 226 21.35 0.48 13.57
C ILE A 226 22.47 1.49 13.76
N ASP A 227 23.51 1.33 12.95
CA ASP A 227 24.68 2.19 12.93
C ASP A 227 25.13 2.42 11.48
N ASP A 228 25.70 3.57 11.18
CA ASP A 228 26.11 3.97 9.82
C ASP A 228 27.47 3.40 9.40
N ASP A 229 28.22 2.89 10.37
CA ASP A 229 29.47 2.18 10.18
C ASP A 229 29.39 0.67 10.48
N ARG A 230 30.50 -0.03 10.21
CA ARG A 230 30.60 -1.48 10.41
C ARG A 230 30.84 -1.87 11.87
N ASP A 231 31.34 -0.95 12.68
CA ASP A 231 31.75 -1.20 14.05
C ASP A 231 30.57 -0.84 14.95
N PHE A 232 29.57 -1.73 14.97
CA PHE A 232 28.33 -1.51 15.69
C PHE A 232 28.56 -0.97 17.09
N THR A 233 28.14 0.28 17.30
CA THR A 233 28.19 0.94 18.59
C THR A 233 26.77 0.97 19.19
N PRO A 234 26.53 0.23 20.28
CA PRO A 234 25.22 0.18 20.93
C PRO A 234 24.64 1.57 21.21
N GLY A 235 23.45 1.85 20.66
CA GLY A 235 22.65 3.02 21.03
C GLY A 235 22.81 4.28 20.16
N GLN A 236 23.57 4.23 19.06
CA GLN A 236 23.64 5.35 18.10
C GLN A 236 22.27 5.69 17.52
N THR A 237 21.63 4.72 16.84
CA THR A 237 20.27 4.88 16.32
C THR A 237 19.38 3.75 16.82
N VAL A 238 18.41 4.08 17.68
CA VAL A 238 17.37 3.15 18.14
C VAL A 238 16.18 3.27 17.21
N VAL A 239 15.95 2.25 16.38
CA VAL A 239 14.85 2.24 15.42
C VAL A 239 13.52 1.98 16.12
N GLY A 240 13.51 1.05 17.09
CA GLY A 240 12.32 0.71 17.87
C GLY A 240 12.18 -0.78 18.12
N LEU A 241 10.99 -1.20 18.51
CA LEU A 241 10.66 -2.60 18.80
C LEU A 241 10.33 -3.35 17.51
N ILE A 242 10.94 -4.50 17.30
CA ILE A 242 10.59 -5.45 16.24
C ILE A 242 10.14 -6.78 16.87
N TRP A 243 9.30 -7.53 16.16
CA TRP A 243 8.88 -8.87 16.59
C TRP A 243 8.89 -9.89 15.44
N SER A 244 9.04 -11.17 15.75
CA SER A 244 8.95 -12.24 14.76
C SER A 244 8.64 -13.59 15.42
N SER A 245 8.48 -14.62 14.58
CA SER A 245 8.29 -16.01 15.01
C SER A 245 9.51 -16.58 15.74
N ASN A 246 10.71 -16.07 15.46
CA ASN A 246 11.96 -16.56 16.04
C ASN A 246 13.04 -15.46 16.09
N VAL A 247 14.13 -15.72 16.82
CA VAL A 247 15.24 -14.76 17.03
C VAL A 247 16.01 -14.46 15.75
N GLN A 248 16.24 -15.44 14.88
CA GLN A 248 16.99 -15.23 13.64
C GLN A 248 16.26 -14.24 12.74
N ASP A 249 14.94 -14.37 12.62
CA ASP A 249 14.14 -13.42 11.84
C ASP A 249 14.22 -12.00 12.41
N LEU A 250 14.35 -11.80 13.73
CA LEU A 250 14.56 -10.46 14.31
C LEU A 250 15.88 -9.85 13.85
N ILE A 251 16.95 -10.66 13.89
CA ILE A 251 18.28 -10.25 13.49
C ILE A 251 18.27 -9.88 11.99
N ASP A 252 17.68 -10.73 11.15
CA ASP A 252 17.60 -10.50 9.71
C ASP A 252 16.77 -9.25 9.37
N GLN A 253 15.67 -9.01 10.10
CA GLN A 253 14.86 -7.80 9.95
C GLN A 253 15.62 -6.54 10.34
N CYS A 254 16.34 -6.55 11.46
CA CYS A 254 17.14 -5.40 11.90
C CYS A 254 18.31 -5.11 10.94
N ALA A 255 18.97 -6.16 10.45
CA ALA A 255 20.02 -6.04 9.44
C ALA A 255 19.48 -5.46 8.13
N HIS A 256 18.27 -5.86 7.71
CA HIS A 256 17.64 -5.31 6.52
C HIS A 256 17.36 -3.81 6.65
N ILE A 257 16.91 -3.34 7.82
CA ILE A 257 16.73 -1.91 8.07
C ILE A 257 18.06 -1.16 7.94
N ALA A 258 19.12 -1.62 8.59
CA ALA A 258 20.44 -0.97 8.49
C ALA A 258 20.95 -0.93 7.05
N GLN A 259 20.75 -2.00 6.28
CA GLN A 259 21.15 -2.05 4.88
C GLN A 259 20.38 -1.05 4.00
N SER A 260 19.08 -0.90 4.23
CA SER A 260 18.25 0.06 3.50
C SER A 260 18.64 1.50 3.82
N VAL A 261 18.85 1.82 5.11
CA VAL A 261 19.19 3.17 5.56
C VAL A 261 20.60 3.59 5.13
N TYR A 262 21.59 2.68 5.23
CA TYR A 262 23.01 3.02 5.03
C TYR A 262 23.66 2.36 3.81
N ASN A 263 22.86 1.93 2.82
CA ASN A 263 23.35 1.38 1.55
C ASN A 263 24.38 0.23 1.72
N GLY A 264 24.16 -0.64 2.70
CA GLY A 264 25.03 -1.78 3.02
C GLY A 264 26.34 -1.45 3.75
N ARG A 265 26.56 -0.19 4.14
CA ARG A 265 27.68 0.20 5.03
C ARG A 265 27.33 0.04 6.50
N GLY A 266 26.04 0.11 6.82
CA GLY A 266 25.58 0.07 8.19
C GLY A 266 25.65 -1.30 8.83
N SER A 267 25.68 -1.28 10.15
CA SER A 267 25.60 -2.44 11.01
C SER A 267 24.33 -2.40 11.85
N SER A 268 23.99 -3.53 12.46
CA SER A 268 22.74 -3.67 13.22
C SER A 268 22.91 -4.58 14.42
N GLY A 269 22.16 -4.33 15.49
CA GLY A 269 22.10 -5.18 16.66
C GLY A 269 20.70 -5.22 17.26
N VAL A 270 20.27 -6.41 17.70
CA VAL A 270 19.01 -6.57 18.44
C VAL A 270 19.31 -6.71 19.92
N GLN A 271 18.70 -5.86 20.74
CA GLN A 271 18.84 -5.87 22.20
C GLN A 271 17.52 -6.20 22.89
N ASN A 272 17.59 -6.50 24.18
CA ASN A 272 16.41 -6.70 25.03
C ASN A 272 15.43 -7.76 24.48
N ILE A 273 15.97 -8.87 23.97
CA ILE A 273 15.17 -9.95 23.38
C ILE A 273 14.28 -10.61 24.45
N ARG A 274 12.98 -10.76 24.17
CA ARG A 274 11.96 -11.35 25.04
C ARG A 274 11.05 -12.30 24.30
#